data_AF-A0A662S8H8-F1
#
_entry.id   AF-A0A662S8H8-F1
#
_cell.length_a   1.000
_cell.length_b   1.000
_cell.length_c   1.000
_cell.angle_alpha   90.00
_cell.angle_beta   90.00
_cell.angle_gamma   90.00
#
_symmetry.space_group_name_H-M   'P 1'
#
loop_
_entity.id
_entity.type
_entity.pdbx_description
1 polymer ?
#
loop_
_entity_poly.entity_id
_entity_poly.type
_entity_poly.pdbx_seq_one_letter_code
_entity_poly.pdbx_strand_id
1 'polypeptide(L)'
;MSFKTWKRRGRRVTPRVKLPYKAKFILLEVLYGVILGFMSFLTAFLIAEFSVWVFLQWMLARERILLFYYMFFALINGLFFFIPIYNKRPIQLIAATILVVCVYLLLVKHFAFDPIVTVFGPPNY
;
A
#
# COMPACT_ATOMS: atom_id res chain seq x y z
N MET A 1 41.03 31.72 52.88
CA MET A 1 40.89 30.34 52.36
C MET A 1 39.71 30.29 51.40
N SER A 2 39.99 30.26 50.09
CA SER A 2 38.99 30.18 49.02
C SER A 2 38.84 28.71 48.62
N PHE A 3 37.62 28.19 48.67
CA PHE A 3 37.31 26.81 48.34
C PHE A 3 36.17 26.76 47.31
N LYS A 4 36.38 25.85 46.34
CA LYS A 4 35.37 25.19 45.50
C LYS A 4 35.03 25.91 44.19
N THR A 5 35.79 25.64 43.13
CA THR A 5 35.66 24.47 42.23
C THR A 5 34.45 24.56 41.30
N TRP A 6 34.80 24.77 40.03
CA TRP A 6 34.45 23.88 38.93
C TRP A 6 33.00 23.90 38.40
N LYS A 7 32.94 24.01 37.08
CA LYS A 7 31.98 23.27 36.24
C LYS A 7 30.56 23.82 36.16
N ARG A 8 30.37 24.92 35.43
CA ARG A 8 29.16 25.09 34.61
C ARG A 8 29.53 25.08 33.14
N ARG A 9 29.99 23.88 32.76
CA ARG A 9 30.00 23.34 31.40
C ARG A 9 28.66 23.72 30.77
N GLY A 10 28.72 24.51 29.69
CA GLY A 10 27.55 24.95 28.95
C GLY A 10 26.62 23.78 28.71
N ARG A 11 25.42 23.85 29.31
CA ARG A 11 24.29 23.02 28.90
C ARG A 11 24.07 23.38 27.44
N ARG A 12 24.62 22.56 26.53
CA ARG A 12 24.11 22.48 25.16
C ARG A 12 22.65 22.12 25.32
N VAL A 13 21.80 23.13 25.28
CA VAL A 13 20.36 22.98 25.10
C VAL A 13 20.25 22.37 23.72
N THR A 14 20.28 21.04 23.65
CA THR A 14 19.86 20.34 22.45
C THR A 14 18.46 20.85 22.17
N PRO A 15 18.20 21.51 21.03
CA PRO A 15 16.86 21.90 20.70
C PRO A 15 16.09 20.59 20.58
N ARG A 16 15.31 20.25 21.61
CA ARG A 16 14.31 19.20 21.52
C ARG A 16 13.33 19.72 20.51
N VAL A 17 13.51 19.32 19.25
CA VAL A 17 12.55 19.54 18.17
C VAL A 17 11.26 18.90 18.66
N LYS A 18 10.40 19.73 19.28
CA LYS A 18 9.04 19.35 19.66
C LYS A 18 8.28 19.24 18.35
N LEU A 19 8.42 18.10 17.69
CA LEU A 19 7.51 17.72 16.60
C LEU A 19 6.09 17.89 17.15
N PRO A 20 5.26 18.75 16.54
CA PRO A 20 3.93 19.03 17.05
C PRO A 20 3.16 17.71 17.15
N TYR A 21 2.38 17.52 18.21
CA TYR A 21 1.61 16.28 18.45
C TYR A 21 0.78 15.86 17.22
N LYS A 22 0.35 16.85 16.41
CA LYS A 22 -0.31 16.68 15.11
C LYS A 22 0.54 15.91 14.08
N ALA A 23 1.85 16.15 14.00
CA ALA A 23 2.72 15.46 13.04
C ALA A 23 2.88 13.97 13.37
N LYS A 24 2.98 13.63 14.66
CA LYS A 24 3.04 12.21 15.10
C LYS A 24 1.74 11.47 14.80
N PHE A 25 0.62 12.16 14.95
CA PHE A 25 -0.71 11.60 14.65
C PHE A 25 -0.87 11.31 13.15
N ILE A 26 -0.51 12.28 12.30
CA ILE A 26 -0.53 12.12 10.83
C ILE A 26 0.39 10.97 10.40
N LEU A 27 1.58 10.87 10.99
CA LEU A 27 2.55 9.84 10.64
C LEU A 27 2.06 8.43 11.00
N LEU A 28 1.35 8.29 12.14
CA LEU A 28 0.69 7.04 12.50
C LEU A 28 -0.47 6.72 11.54
N GLU A 29 -1.33 7.67 11.20
CA GLU A 29 -2.41 7.46 10.23
C GLU A 29 -1.89 7.04 8.85
N VAL A 30 -0.79 7.64 8.40
CA VAL A 30 -0.12 7.26 7.15
C VAL A 30 0.43 5.84 7.26
N LEU A 31 1.07 5.47 8.37
CA LEU A 31 1.59 4.11 8.56
C LEU A 31 0.45 3.07 8.54
N TYR A 32 -0.67 3.33 9.22
CA TYR A 32 -1.85 2.48 9.15
C TYR A 32 -2.45 2.43 7.74
N GLY A 33 -2.41 3.53 6.99
CA GLY A 33 -2.84 3.57 5.59
C GLY A 33 -1.95 2.75 4.68
N VAL A 34 -0.63 2.80 4.90
CA VAL A 34 0.37 2.01 4.17
C VAL A 34 0.17 0.51 4.44
N ILE A 35 0.03 0.11 5.71
CA ILE A 35 -0.18 -1.31 6.06
C ILE A 35 -1.50 -1.82 5.46
N LEU A 36 -2.57 -1.03 5.56
CA LEU A 36 -3.86 -1.39 5.00
C LEU A 36 -3.81 -1.46 3.46
N GLY A 37 -3.18 -0.49 2.81
CA GLY A 37 -2.98 -0.48 1.36
C GLY A 37 -2.15 -1.66 0.88
N PHE A 38 -1.09 -2.03 1.60
CA PHE A 38 -0.26 -3.18 1.27
C PHE A 38 -1.03 -4.51 1.41
N MET A 39 -1.77 -4.69 2.50
CA MET A 39 -2.59 -5.88 2.70
C MET A 39 -3.73 -5.99 1.67
N SER A 40 -4.39 -4.85 1.37
CA SER A 40 -5.41 -4.76 0.32
C SER A 40 -4.83 -5.13 -1.04
N PHE A 41 -3.68 -4.57 -1.39
CA PHE A 41 -3.01 -4.86 -2.65
C PHE A 41 -2.67 -6.35 -2.76
N LEU A 42 -2.06 -6.93 -1.73
CA LEU A 42 -1.58 -8.31 -1.75
C LEU A 42 -2.73 -9.31 -1.84
N THR A 43 -3.82 -9.06 -1.10
CA THR A 43 -5.05 -9.88 -1.19
C THR A 43 -5.76 -9.71 -2.53
N ALA A 44 -5.93 -8.48 -3.02
CA ALA A 44 -6.54 -8.22 -4.32
C ALA A 44 -5.74 -8.86 -5.46
N PHE A 45 -4.41 -8.77 -5.41
CA PHE A 45 -3.53 -9.37 -6.39
C PHE A 45 -3.64 -10.90 -6.40
N LEU A 46 -3.56 -11.56 -5.24
CA LEU A 46 -3.69 -13.02 -5.14
C LEU A 46 -5.04 -13.53 -5.64
N ILE A 47 -6.14 -12.86 -5.28
CA ILE A 47 -7.48 -13.28 -5.69
C ILE A 47 -7.70 -13.02 -7.18
N ALA A 48 -7.24 -11.88 -7.69
CA ALA A 48 -7.34 -11.57 -9.12
C ALA A 48 -6.54 -12.57 -9.96
N GLU A 49 -5.34 -12.94 -9.50
CA GLU A 49 -4.50 -13.96 -10.13
C GLU A 49 -5.17 -15.34 -10.11
N PHE A 50 -5.72 -15.75 -8.97
CA PHE A 50 -6.47 -17.01 -8.86
C PHE A 50 -7.69 -17.03 -9.78
N SER A 51 -8.36 -15.89 -9.95
CA SER A 51 -9.51 -15.76 -10.85
C SER A 51 -9.09 -15.97 -12.31
N VAL A 52 -7.93 -15.44 -12.73
CA VAL A 52 -7.40 -15.67 -14.08
C VAL A 52 -7.14 -17.15 -14.34
N TRP A 53 -6.55 -17.86 -13.37
CA TRP A 53 -6.33 -19.30 -13.48
C TRP A 53 -7.63 -20.07 -13.70
N VAL A 54 -8.69 -19.75 -12.95
CA VAL A 54 -10.02 -20.35 -13.12
C VAL A 54 -10.59 -20.05 -14.51
N PHE A 55 -10.46 -18.80 -14.99
CA PHE A 55 -10.99 -18.42 -16.30
C PHE A 55 -10.22 -19.03 -17.48
N LEU A 56 -8.91 -19.26 -17.32
CA LEU A 56 -8.12 -20.03 -18.28
C LEU A 56 -8.63 -21.47 -18.38
N GLN A 57 -8.95 -22.11 -17.26
CA GLN A 57 -9.47 -23.47 -17.24
C GLN A 57 -10.87 -23.59 -17.87
N TRP A 58 -11.65 -22.52 -17.83
CA TRP A 58 -12.96 -22.42 -18.50
C TRP A 58 -12.88 -21.96 -19.96
N MET A 59 -11.67 -21.83 -20.54
CA MET A 59 -11.46 -21.42 -21.94
C MET A 59 -12.20 -20.12 -22.30
N LEU A 60 -12.27 -19.15 -21.38
CA LEU A 60 -12.86 -17.85 -21.70
C LEU A 60 -11.99 -17.07 -22.69
N ALA A 61 -12.65 -16.27 -23.53
CA ALA A 61 -11.96 -15.33 -24.41
C ALA A 61 -11.09 -14.35 -23.62
N ARG A 62 -9.89 -14.08 -24.12
CA ARG A 62 -8.84 -13.26 -23.48
C ARG A 62 -9.35 -11.90 -22.99
N GLU A 63 -10.21 -11.26 -23.77
CA GLU A 63 -10.83 -9.97 -23.45
C GLU A 63 -11.70 -10.03 -22.18
N ARG A 64 -12.46 -11.12 -22.00
CA ARG A 64 -13.31 -11.31 -20.81
C ARG A 64 -12.48 -11.59 -19.56
N ILE A 65 -11.38 -12.34 -19.71
CA ILE A 65 -10.45 -12.62 -18.60
C ILE A 65 -9.85 -11.32 -18.07
N LEU A 66 -9.40 -10.43 -18.96
CA LEU A 66 -8.88 -9.12 -18.58
C LEU A 66 -9.94 -8.27 -17.87
N LEU A 67 -11.15 -8.20 -18.44
CA LEU A 67 -12.24 -7.44 -17.83
C LEU A 67 -12.56 -7.93 -16.43
N PHE A 68 -12.66 -9.25 -16.22
CA PHE A 68 -12.90 -9.81 -14.90
C PHE A 68 -11.73 -9.61 -13.95
N TYR A 69 -10.48 -9.75 -14.40
CA TYR A 69 -9.30 -9.46 -13.59
C TYR A 69 -9.35 -8.04 -13.02
N TYR A 70 -9.55 -7.04 -13.88
CA TYR A 70 -9.67 -5.64 -13.44
C TYR A 70 -10.87 -5.42 -12.52
N MET A 71 -12.00 -6.06 -12.83
CA MET A 71 -13.21 -5.95 -12.01
C MET A 71 -13.01 -6.53 -10.60
N PHE A 72 -12.45 -7.73 -10.47
CA PHE A 72 -12.15 -8.34 -9.17
C PHE A 72 -11.09 -7.54 -8.41
N PHE A 73 -10.02 -7.12 -9.09
CA PHE A 73 -8.99 -6.29 -8.48
C PHE A 73 -9.56 -4.97 -7.95
N ALA A 74 -10.42 -4.29 -8.71
CA ALA A 74 -11.08 -3.06 -8.29
C ALA A 74 -12.09 -3.29 -7.14
N LEU A 75 -12.89 -4.36 -7.22
CA LEU A 75 -13.87 -4.70 -6.18
C LEU A 75 -13.19 -4.97 -4.83
N ILE A 76 -12.12 -5.76 -4.82
CA ILE A 76 -11.43 -6.13 -3.59
C ILE A 76 -10.76 -4.90 -2.99
N ASN A 77 -10.02 -4.10 -3.78
CA ASN A 77 -9.44 -2.85 -3.29
C ASN A 77 -10.52 -1.87 -2.80
N GLY A 78 -11.65 -1.77 -3.50
CA GLY A 78 -12.79 -0.97 -3.08
C GLY A 78 -13.35 -1.40 -1.73
N LEU A 79 -13.43 -2.71 -1.48
CA LEU A 79 -13.91 -3.30 -0.22
C LEU A 79 -12.97 -2.98 0.95
N PHE A 80 -11.66 -2.98 0.72
CA PHE A 80 -10.69 -2.54 1.72
C PHE A 80 -10.69 -1.02 1.92
N PHE A 81 -10.91 -0.22 0.86
CA PHE A 81 -11.09 1.22 0.98
C PHE A 81 -12.39 1.63 1.67
N PHE A 82 -13.39 0.74 1.75
CA PHE A 82 -14.59 0.98 2.54
C PHE A 82 -14.30 1.17 4.04
N ILE A 83 -13.27 0.50 4.57
CA ILE A 83 -12.88 0.58 5.99
C ILE A 83 -12.50 2.03 6.39
N PRO A 84 -11.55 2.71 5.72
CA PRO A 84 -11.22 4.10 6.04
C PRO A 84 -12.34 5.10 5.70
N ILE A 85 -13.20 4.80 4.71
CA ILE A 85 -14.39 5.61 4.41
C ILE A 85 -15.34 5.58 5.61
N TYR A 86 -15.64 4.40 6.14
CA TYR A 86 -16.51 4.23 7.30
C TYR A 86 -15.96 4.94 8.54
N ASN A 87 -14.65 4.85 8.77
CA ASN A 87 -13.99 5.46 9.92
C ASN A 87 -13.73 6.98 9.77
N LYS A 88 -14.17 7.61 8.67
CA LYS A 88 -13.93 9.03 8.34
C LYS A 88 -12.44 9.43 8.45
N ARG A 89 -11.53 8.56 7.99
CA ARG A 89 -10.07 8.78 7.99
C ARG A 89 -9.56 9.08 6.57
N PRO A 90 -9.70 10.31 6.05
CA PRO A 90 -9.35 10.63 4.66
C PRO A 90 -7.85 10.51 4.37
N ILE A 91 -6.99 10.78 5.37
CA ILE A 91 -5.53 10.68 5.22
C ILE A 91 -5.11 9.22 5.01
N GLN A 92 -5.72 8.29 5.76
CA GLN A 92 -5.47 6.87 5.63
C GLN A 92 -5.89 6.35 4.24
N LEU A 93 -7.03 6.83 3.74
CA LEU A 93 -7.53 6.48 2.42
C LEU A 93 -6.57 6.97 1.33
N ILE A 94 -6.18 8.25 1.37
CA ILE A 94 -5.25 8.83 0.38
C ILE A 94 -3.94 8.06 0.37
N ALA A 95 -3.37 7.77 1.54
CA ALA A 95 -2.13 7.01 1.66
C ALA A 95 -2.27 5.59 1.06
N ALA A 96 -3.37 4.89 1.35
CA ALA A 96 -3.64 3.55 0.85
C ALA A 96 -3.85 3.57 -0.68
N THR A 97 -4.61 4.52 -1.22
CA THR A 97 -4.84 4.66 -2.66
C THR A 97 -3.55 4.99 -3.41
N ILE A 98 -2.74 5.93 -2.91
CA ILE A 98 -1.45 6.26 -3.52
C ILE A 98 -0.55 5.03 -3.55
N LEU A 99 -0.50 4.26 -2.45
CA LEU A 99 0.32 3.05 -2.40
C LEU A 99 -0.15 2.01 -3.41
N VAL A 100 -1.45 1.70 -3.46
CA VAL A 100 -2.01 0.73 -4.41
C VAL A 100 -1.70 1.13 -5.86
N VAL A 101 -1.89 2.41 -6.21
CA VAL A 101 -1.60 2.92 -7.56
C VAL A 101 -0.10 2.86 -7.86
N CYS A 102 0.76 3.29 -6.94
CA CYS A 102 2.21 3.23 -7.13
C CYS A 102 2.72 1.81 -7.31
N VAL A 103 2.26 0.86 -6.49
CA VAL A 103 2.64 -0.55 -6.59
C VAL A 103 2.13 -1.16 -7.88
N TYR A 104 0.89 -0.85 -8.28
CA TYR A 104 0.34 -1.31 -9.55
C TYR A 104 1.12 -0.78 -10.75
N LEU A 105 1.43 0.52 -10.77
CA LEU A 105 2.25 1.12 -11.83
C LEU A 105 3.66 0.53 -11.88
N LEU A 106 4.27 0.25 -10.72
CA LEU A 106 5.56 -0.43 -10.63
C LEU A 106 5.48 -1.85 -11.23
N LEU A 107 4.42 -2.60 -10.95
CA LEU A 107 4.21 -3.92 -11.56
C LEU A 107 4.08 -3.83 -13.08
N VAL A 108 3.22 -2.94 -13.58
CA VAL A 108 3.01 -2.81 -15.04
C VAL A 108 4.27 -2.33 -15.75
N LYS A 109 4.95 -1.29 -15.24
CA LYS A 109 6.15 -0.72 -15.89
C LYS A 109 7.38 -1.59 -15.77
N HIS A 110 7.62 -2.17 -14.59
CA HIS A 110 8.91 -2.80 -14.29
C HIS A 110 8.91 -4.30 -14.58
N PHE A 111 7.74 -4.95 -14.53
CA PHE A 111 7.60 -6.39 -14.76
C PHE A 111 6.88 -6.74 -16.07
N ALA A 112 6.51 -5.75 -16.90
CA ALA A 112 5.71 -5.94 -18.11
C ALA A 112 4.52 -6.87 -17.83
N PHE A 113 3.78 -6.57 -16.75
CA PHE A 113 2.87 -7.53 -16.16
C PHE A 113 1.65 -7.78 -17.05
N ASP A 114 1.68 -8.83 -17.85
CA ASP A 114 0.53 -9.37 -18.57
C ASP A 114 -0.22 -10.34 -17.63
N PRO A 115 -1.40 -9.98 -17.10
CA PRO A 115 -2.11 -10.80 -16.10
C PRO A 115 -2.48 -12.21 -16.60
N ILE A 116 -2.30 -12.50 -17.88
CA ILE A 116 -2.55 -13.81 -18.49
C ILE A 116 -1.26 -14.64 -18.65
N VAL A 117 -0.09 -13.99 -18.75
CA VAL A 117 1.15 -14.64 -19.22
C VAL A 117 2.20 -14.72 -18.11
N THR A 118 2.16 -13.82 -17.13
CA THR A 118 3.27 -13.61 -16.17
C THR A 118 3.44 -14.71 -15.13
N VAL A 119 2.37 -15.38 -14.71
CA VAL A 119 2.46 -16.44 -13.68
C VAL A 119 2.20 -17.82 -14.25
N PHE A 120 1.27 -17.96 -15.19
CA PHE A 120 0.89 -19.27 -15.76
C PHE A 120 1.56 -19.59 -17.10
N GLY A 121 2.39 -18.68 -17.61
CA GLY A 121 3.07 -18.82 -18.90
C GLY A 121 2.12 -18.64 -20.08
N PRO A 122 2.66 -18.49 -21.31
CA PRO A 122 1.83 -18.57 -22.49
C PRO A 122 1.13 -19.93 -22.52
N PRO A 123 -0.16 -19.98 -22.86
CA PRO A 123 -0.83 -21.26 -23.02
C PRO A 123 -0.09 -22.06 -24.10
N ASN A 124 0.45 -23.22 -23.72
CA ASN A 124 0.96 -24.21 -24.65
C ASN A 124 -0.24 -24.79 -25.41
N TYR A 125 -0.64 -24.14 -26.51
CA TYR A 125 -1.41 -24.78 -27.57
C TYR A 125 -0.46 -25.16 -28.69
#